data_AF-A0A3M1FDB0-F1
#
_entry.id   AF-A0A3M1FDB0-F1
#
_cell.length_a   1.000
_cell.length_b   1.000
_cell.length_c   1.000
_cell.angle_alpha   90.00
_cell.angle_beta   90.00
_cell.angle_gamma   90.00
#
_symmetry.space_group_name_H-M   'P 1'
#
loop_
_entity.id
_entity.type
_entity.pdbx_description
1 polymer ?
#
loop_
_entity_poly.entity_id
_entity_poly.type
_entity_poly.pdbx_seq_one_letter_code
_entity_poly.pdbx_strand_id
1 'polypeptide(L)'
;MTTNDINKNDAEKVIIQTIKQFLGEYGMAKANMKFMKDWVNNKGIIKVNNKETPKVKAALTLIKEINDEKAIVKSVGVSGTLNKARLKYLKEAK
;
A
#
# COMPACT_ATOMS: atom_id res chain seq x y z
N MET A 1 -7.89 -22.76 0.82
CA MET A 1 -8.09 -21.33 1.12
C MET A 1 -7.75 -20.59 -0.15
N THR A 2 -8.76 -20.13 -0.88
CA THR A 2 -8.63 -19.54 -2.22
C THR A 2 -7.75 -18.30 -2.11
N THR A 3 -6.50 -18.39 -2.56
CA THR A 3 -5.65 -17.22 -2.72
C THR A 3 -6.20 -16.48 -3.92
N ASN A 4 -7.15 -15.58 -3.69
CA ASN A 4 -7.57 -14.65 -4.74
C ASN A 4 -6.37 -13.74 -4.96
N ASP A 5 -5.67 -13.99 -6.07
CA ASP A 5 -4.56 -13.17 -6.52
C ASP A 5 -5.12 -11.80 -6.90
N ILE A 6 -4.99 -10.84 -5.98
CA ILE A 6 -5.41 -9.47 -6.24
C ILE A 6 -4.42 -8.89 -7.25
N ASN A 7 -4.94 -8.51 -8.41
CA ASN A 7 -4.13 -7.88 -9.43
C ASN A 7 -3.56 -6.57 -8.89
N LYS A 8 -2.25 -6.40 -9.06
CA LYS A 8 -1.52 -5.20 -8.64
C LYS A 8 -2.20 -3.92 -9.10
N ASN A 9 -2.62 -3.85 -10.36
CA ASN A 9 -3.19 -2.63 -10.93
C ASN A 9 -4.50 -2.22 -10.23
N ASP A 10 -5.30 -3.21 -9.85
CA ASP A 10 -6.58 -2.95 -9.19
C ASP A 10 -6.36 -2.54 -7.74
N ALA A 11 -5.44 -3.19 -7.03
CA ALA A 11 -5.01 -2.76 -5.70
C ALA A 11 -4.47 -1.32 -5.72
N GLU A 12 -3.62 -0.97 -6.70
CA GLU A 12 -3.08 0.38 -6.85
C GLU A 12 -4.18 1.43 -7.03
N LYS A 13 -5.15 1.17 -7.92
CA LYS A 13 -6.28 2.07 -8.16
C LYS A 13 -7.12 2.29 -6.90
N VAL A 14 -7.51 1.22 -6.22
CA VAL A 14 -8.35 1.31 -5.01
C VAL A 14 -7.60 2.04 -3.89
N ILE A 15 -6.31 1.75 -3.70
CA ILE A 15 -5.49 2.44 -2.71
C ILE A 15 -5.39 3.93 -3.04
N ILE A 16 -5.11 4.29 -4.29
CA ILE A 16 -5.02 5.70 -4.73
C ILE A 16 -6.34 6.42 -4.48
N GLN A 17 -7.46 5.82 -4.90
CA GLN A 17 -8.77 6.41 -4.74
C GLN A 17 -9.13 6.61 -3.27
N THR A 18 -8.91 5.61 -2.42
CA THR A 18 -9.19 5.70 -0.98
C THR A 18 -8.34 6.77 -0.32
N ILE A 19 -7.05 6.84 -0.65
CA ILE A 19 -6.15 7.85 -0.11
C ILE A 19 -6.56 9.24 -0.60
N LYS A 20 -6.94 9.40 -1.88
CA LYS A 20 -7.44 10.66 -2.43
C LYS A 20 -8.73 11.10 -1.72
N GLN A 21 -9.65 10.18 -1.43
CA GLN A 21 -10.89 10.48 -0.70
C GLN A 21 -10.62 10.88 0.76
N PHE A 22 -9.64 10.25 1.42
CA PHE A 22 -9.33 10.51 2.83
C PHE A 22 -8.47 11.76 3.04
N LEU A 23 -7.44 11.95 2.21
CA LEU A 23 -6.46 13.05 2.33
C LEU A 23 -6.79 14.27 1.47
N GLY A 24 -7.70 14.12 0.50
CA GLY A 24 -7.89 15.09 -0.56
C GLY A 24 -6.70 15.18 -1.52
N GLU A 25 -6.82 16.06 -2.52
CA GLU A 25 -5.78 16.25 -3.53
C GLU A 25 -4.51 16.86 -2.94
N TYR A 26 -4.67 17.79 -1.99
CA TYR A 26 -3.56 18.44 -1.30
C TYR A 26 -2.75 17.47 -0.46
N GLY A 27 -3.42 16.61 0.32
CA GLY A 27 -2.74 15.61 1.15
C GLY A 27 -2.09 14.52 0.31
N MET A 28 -2.70 14.12 -0.81
CA MET A 28 -2.10 13.19 -1.77
C MET A 28 -0.82 13.78 -2.40
N ALA A 29 -0.84 15.05 -2.80
CA ALA A 29 0.34 15.74 -3.33
C ALA A 29 1.46 15.83 -2.27
N LYS A 30 1.14 16.18 -1.02
CA LYS A 30 2.11 16.21 0.08
C LYS A 30 2.72 14.85 0.41
N ALA A 31 1.92 13.79 0.29
CA ALA A 31 2.36 12.42 0.56
C ALA A 31 3.39 11.93 -0.47
N ASN A 32 3.45 12.56 -1.66
CA ASN A 32 4.37 12.22 -2.76
C ASN A 32 4.49 10.70 -2.95
N MET A 33 3.32 10.06 -3.08
CA MET A 33 3.24 8.61 -3.09
C MET A 33 3.73 8.03 -4.41
N LYS A 34 4.52 6.96 -4.34
CA LYS A 34 4.94 6.21 -5.52
C LYS A 34 4.88 4.72 -5.25
N PHE A 35 4.11 4.00 -6.06
CA PHE A 35 4.07 2.55 -6.02
C PHE A 35 5.33 1.98 -6.67
N MET A 36 5.94 1.00 -5.99
CA MET A 36 7.12 0.32 -6.50
C MET A 36 6.69 -0.83 -7.42
N LYS A 37 7.62 -1.27 -8.28
CA LYS A 37 7.33 -2.39 -9.20
C LYS A 37 7.16 -3.72 -8.45
N ASP A 38 7.77 -3.83 -7.28
CA ASP A 38 7.74 -5.01 -6.42
C ASP A 38 6.31 -5.33 -5.94
N TRP A 39 5.75 -6.44 -6.44
CA TRP A 39 4.49 -7.03 -6.00
C TRP A 39 4.67 -8.55 -5.92
N VAL A 40 4.63 -9.12 -4.71
CA VAL A 40 4.85 -10.55 -4.47
C VAL A 40 3.90 -11.00 -3.36
N ASN A 41 3.15 -12.08 -3.56
CA ASN A 41 2.23 -12.65 -2.57
C ASN A 41 1.27 -11.61 -1.96
N ASN A 42 0.63 -10.78 -2.80
CA ASN A 42 -0.25 -9.68 -2.37
C ASN A 42 0.43 -8.62 -1.48
N LYS A 43 1.77 -8.51 -1.54
CA LYS A 43 2.55 -7.47 -0.85
C LYS A 43 3.19 -6.55 -1.86
N GLY A 44 3.05 -5.25 -1.63
CA GLY A 44 3.72 -4.21 -2.39
C GLY A 44 4.47 -3.23 -1.50
N ILE A 45 5.35 -2.43 -2.11
CA ILE A 45 5.97 -1.30 -1.43
C ILE A 45 5.41 0.01 -2.00
N ILE A 46 4.99 0.88 -1.10
CA ILE A 46 4.60 2.25 -1.40
C ILE A 46 5.63 3.18 -0.78
N LYS A 47 6.28 4.00 -1.62
CA LYS A 47 7.11 5.11 -1.15
C LYS A 47 6.20 6.27 -0.80
N VAL A 48 6.38 6.83 0.38
CA VAL A 48 5.65 8.01 0.84
C VAL A 48 6.61 8.97 1.52
N ASN A 49 6.22 10.23 1.61
CA ASN A 49 6.90 11.21 2.42
C ASN A 49 6.79 10.84 3.91
N ASN A 50 7.91 10.86 4.64
CA ASN A 50 7.96 10.42 6.03
C ASN A 50 6.93 11.14 6.92
N LYS A 51 6.73 12.45 6.70
CA LYS A 51 5.78 13.28 7.47
C LYS A 51 4.31 12.86 7.31
N GLU A 52 3.96 12.28 6.17
CA GLU A 52 2.58 11.91 5.83
C GLU A 52 2.31 10.40 6.02
N THR A 53 3.33 9.61 6.39
CA THR A 53 3.24 8.16 6.61
C THR A 53 2.09 7.76 7.55
N PRO A 54 1.85 8.42 8.70
CA PRO A 54 0.77 8.03 9.61
C PRO A 54 -0.62 8.20 8.97
N LYS A 55 -0.82 9.27 8.19
CA LYS A 55 -2.11 9.53 7.55
C LYS A 55 -2.37 8.56 6.41
N VAL A 56 -1.33 8.22 5.65
CA VAL A 56 -1.43 7.16 4.62
C VAL A 56 -1.77 5.82 5.26
N LYS A 57 -1.16 5.46 6.40
CA LYS A 57 -1.53 4.24 7.14
C LYS A 57 -2.99 4.23 7.56
N ALA A 58 -3.49 5.35 8.09
CA ALA A 58 -4.90 5.47 8.46
C ALA A 58 -5.82 5.27 7.25
N ALA A 59 -5.51 5.91 6.11
CA ALA A 59 -6.27 5.72 4.88
C ALA A 59 -6.27 4.25 4.40
N LEU A 60 -5.14 3.57 4.47
CA LEU A 60 -5.04 2.15 4.09
C LEU A 60 -5.93 1.24 4.95
N THR A 61 -6.05 1.52 6.26
CA THR A 61 -6.92 0.74 7.16
C THR A 61 -8.41 0.89 6.87
N LEU A 62 -8.81 1.92 6.12
CA LEU A 62 -10.21 2.14 5.73
C LEU A 62 -10.64 1.28 4.55
N ILE A 63 -9.69 0.67 3.83
CA ILE A 63 -9.97 -0.21 2.71
C ILE A 63 -10.56 -1.51 3.25
N LYS A 64 -11.84 -1.76 2.95
CA LYS A 64 -12.58 -2.97 3.34
C LYS A 64 -12.84 -3.92 2.17
N GLU A 65 -12.74 -3.41 0.96
CA GLU A 65 -13.02 -4.14 -0.28
C GLU A 65 -12.10 -3.67 -1.41
N ILE A 66 -11.71 -4.61 -2.27
CA ILE A 66 -10.97 -4.36 -3.51
C ILE A 66 -11.68 -5.18 -4.60
N ASN A 67 -12.22 -4.52 -5.63
CA ASN A 67 -12.99 -5.16 -6.70
C ASN A 67 -14.08 -6.12 -6.20
N ASP A 68 -14.95 -5.64 -5.29
CA ASP A 68 -16.05 -6.41 -4.68
C ASP A 68 -15.63 -7.59 -3.79
N GLU A 69 -14.32 -7.82 -3.62
CA GLU A 69 -13.78 -8.81 -2.70
C GLU A 69 -13.43 -8.17 -1.36
N LYS A 70 -13.89 -8.77 -0.27
CA LYS A 70 -13.54 -8.32 1.09
C LYS A 70 -12.05 -8.50 1.30
N ALA A 71 -11.33 -7.39 1.40
CA ALA A 71 -9.88 -7.36 1.54
C ALA A 71 -9.47 -6.39 2.65
N ILE A 72 -8.46 -6.79 3.43
CA ILE A 72 -7.91 -5.96 4.51
C ILE A 72 -6.49 -5.55 4.12
N VAL A 73 -6.25 -4.25 3.99
CA VAL A 73 -4.92 -3.72 3.70
C VAL A 73 -4.22 -3.36 5.01
N LYS A 74 -3.16 -4.11 5.34
CA LYS A 74 -2.35 -3.90 6.54
C LYS A 74 -0.94 -3.41 6.17
N SER A 75 -0.46 -2.39 6.89
CA SER A 75 0.96 -2.00 6.83
C SER A 75 1.80 -3.03 7.58
N VAL A 76 2.63 -3.81 6.85
CA VAL A 76 3.57 -4.78 7.44
C VAL A 76 4.69 -4.07 8.21
N GLY A 77 5.13 -2.91 7.70
CA GLY A 77 6.13 -2.08 8.36
C GLY A 77 6.52 -0.87 7.53
N VAL A 78 7.42 -0.07 8.10
CA VAL A 78 8.03 1.09 7.45
C VAL A 78 9.54 0.95 7.45
N SER A 79 10.20 1.54 6.46
CA SER A 79 11.65 1.56 6.33
C SER A 79 12.07 2.83 5.61
N GLY A 80 13.18 3.44 6.05
CA GLY A 80 13.76 4.61 5.40
C GLY A 80 14.47 4.28 4.07
N THR A 81 14.86 3.02 3.85
CA THR A 81 15.53 2.57 2.63
C THR A 81 14.78 1.42 1.96
N LEU A 82 14.75 1.45 0.62
CA LEU A 82 14.07 0.46 -0.21
C LEU A 82 14.70 -0.94 -0.07
N ASN A 83 16.04 -1.02 -0.04
CA ASN A 83 16.75 -2.29 0.13
C ASN A 83 16.37 -2.98 1.45
N LYS A 84 16.35 -2.23 2.56
CA LYS A 84 15.94 -2.77 3.86
C LYS A 84 14.45 -3.16 3.87
N ALA A 85 13.60 -2.41 3.19
CA ALA A 85 12.18 -2.74 3.05
C ALA A 85 11.98 -4.08 2.31
N ARG A 86 12.68 -4.25 1.18
CA ARG A 86 12.66 -5.49 0.39
C ARG A 86 13.14 -6.69 1.20
N LEU A 87 14.31 -6.56 1.83
CA LEU A 87 14.93 -7.62 2.62
C LEU A 87 14.09 -8.03 3.83
N LYS A 88 13.38 -7.08 4.46
CA LYS A 88 12.65 -7.33 5.71
C LYS A 88 11.20 -7.74 5.50
N TYR A 89 10.54 -7.28 4.43
CA TYR A 89 9.09 -7.39 4.29
C TYR A 89 8.61 -8.04 2.98
N LEU A 90 9.42 -8.03 1.92
CA LEU A 90 9.10 -8.73 0.66
C LEU A 90 9.81 -10.09 0.55
N LYS A 91 10.97 -10.26 1.20
CA LYS A 91 11.57 -11.57 1.37
C LYS A 91 10.80 -12.33 2.46
N GLU A 92 10.01 -13.32 2.07
CA GLU A 92 9.72 -14.45 2.95
C GLU A 92 10.19 -15.74 2.30
N ALA A 93 11.01 -16.45 3.07
CA ALA A 93 11.28 -17.88 3.07
C ALA A 93 11.76 -18.55 1.78
N LYS A 94 13.09 -18.74 1.77
CA LYS A 94 13.90 -19.70 0.99
C LYS A 94 14.02 -19.46 -0.51
#